data_AF-A0A8S1UWV8-F1
#
_entry.id   AF-A0A8S1UWV8-F1
#
_cell.length_a   1.000
_cell.length_b   1.000
_cell.length_c   1.000
_cell.angle_alpha   90.00
_cell.angle_beta   90.00
_cell.angle_gamma   90.00
#
_symmetry.space_group_name_H-M   'P 1'
#
loop_
_entity.id
_entity.type
_entity.pdbx_description
1 polymer ?
#
loop_
_entity_poly.entity_id
_entity_poly.type
_entity_poly.pdbx_seq_one_letter_code
_entity_poly.pdbx_strand_id
1 'polypeptide(L)'
;MNIINQLLAGANLFRLNFQMCNNKNAIPQPKEKEEQLNLLQNTIFSNLLMASQMKTAQQSLSQSAQVVQKSKKISKRNNNCGHPEKEHYAKGMCNNCYHKYGRTKKPWICGHDKLYAQGLCQNCYINKYNQKRREQGDNDLLKQEDPNPQQLEQQQS
;
A
#
# COMPACT_ATOMS: atom_id res chain seq x y z
N MET A 1 -22.37 18.99 38.73
CA MET A 1 -22.49 17.58 39.15
C MET A 1 -22.71 16.73 37.91
N ASN A 2 -21.65 16.40 37.16
CA ASN A 2 -21.72 15.58 35.94
C ASN A 2 -21.08 14.22 36.25
N ILE A 3 -21.91 13.19 36.34
CA ILE A 3 -21.48 11.80 36.43
C ILE A 3 -22.46 10.99 35.59
N ILE A 4 -21.95 9.92 34.98
CA ILE A 4 -22.62 8.70 34.49
C ILE A 4 -22.52 8.48 32.97
N ASN A 5 -21.34 7.94 32.61
CA ASN A 5 -21.12 6.62 31.97
C ASN A 5 -21.27 6.37 30.45
N GLN A 6 -20.39 5.45 30.02
CA GLN A 6 -20.36 4.59 28.81
C GLN A 6 -19.84 5.27 27.51
N LEU A 7 -18.95 4.70 26.69
CA LEU A 7 -18.51 3.31 26.47
C LEU A 7 -17.03 3.25 26.06
N LEU A 8 -16.30 2.34 26.73
CA LEU A 8 -15.11 1.66 26.23
C LEU A 8 -15.57 0.42 25.45
N ALA A 9 -15.30 0.33 24.14
CA ALA A 9 -15.21 -0.92 23.40
C ALA A 9 -14.74 -0.64 21.96
N GLY A 10 -13.45 -0.76 21.71
CA GLY A 10 -12.85 -0.51 20.40
C GLY A 10 -11.57 -1.31 20.17
N ALA A 11 -11.55 -2.56 20.62
CA ALA A 11 -10.51 -3.53 20.29
C ALA A 11 -11.18 -4.90 20.13
N ASN A 12 -10.66 -5.70 19.18
CA ASN A 12 -11.07 -7.07 18.80
C ASN A 12 -11.89 -7.21 17.50
N LEU A 13 -11.30 -6.79 16.38
CA LEU A 13 -11.63 -7.38 15.07
C LEU A 13 -10.41 -8.14 14.51
N PHE A 14 -9.91 -9.11 15.28
CA PHE A 14 -8.85 -10.01 14.80
C PHE A 14 -8.92 -11.38 15.49
N ARG A 15 -10.00 -12.11 15.29
CA ARG A 15 -9.99 -13.59 15.36
C ARG A 15 -11.36 -14.12 14.97
N LEU A 16 -11.34 -15.09 14.06
CA LEU A 16 -12.21 -16.26 13.93
C LEU A 16 -12.60 -16.48 12.46
N ASN A 17 -11.69 -17.13 11.73
CA ASN A 17 -12.07 -18.16 10.78
C ASN A 17 -10.84 -19.01 10.42
N PHE A 18 -10.46 -19.87 11.36
CA PHE A 18 -9.62 -21.02 11.09
C PHE A 18 -10.26 -22.22 11.78
N GLN A 19 -11.18 -22.87 11.06
CA GLN A 19 -11.73 -24.15 11.47
C GLN A 19 -11.70 -25.07 10.25
N MET A 20 -10.60 -25.82 10.13
CA MET A 20 -10.50 -26.97 9.24
C MET A 20 -11.36 -28.10 9.82
N CYS A 21 -12.24 -28.64 8.99
CA CYS A 21 -13.08 -29.79 9.27
C CYS A 21 -12.26 -31.08 9.23
N ASN A 22 -12.27 -31.83 10.33
CA ASN A 22 -11.99 -33.26 10.35
C ASN A 22 -13.28 -33.98 10.74
N ASN A 23 -13.95 -34.63 9.79
CA ASN A 23 -14.75 -35.80 10.13
C ASN A 23 -14.85 -36.76 8.93
N LYS A 24 -14.40 -38.00 9.15
CA LYS A 24 -14.51 -39.12 8.24
C LYS A 24 -15.83 -39.83 8.53
N ASN A 25 -16.51 -40.25 7.46
CA ASN A 25 -17.76 -41.02 7.40
C ASN A 25 -19.04 -40.18 7.19
N ALA A 26 -19.34 -39.90 5.92
CA ALA A 26 -20.72 -39.82 5.44
C ALA A 26 -20.70 -40.14 3.93
N ILE A 27 -21.49 -41.14 3.54
CA ILE A 27 -21.73 -41.54 2.15
C ILE A 27 -22.73 -40.54 1.55
N PRO A 28 -22.41 -39.75 0.50
CA PRO A 28 -23.39 -38.83 -0.09
C PRO A 28 -24.17 -39.49 -1.24
N GLN A 29 -25.50 -39.42 -1.12
CA GLN A 29 -26.49 -39.83 -2.10
C GLN A 29 -26.42 -38.95 -3.39
N PRO A 30 -26.78 -39.47 -4.57
CA PRO A 30 -26.49 -38.85 -5.87
C PRO A 30 -27.48 -37.72 -6.28
N LYS A 31 -27.93 -36.88 -5.35
CA LYS A 31 -28.90 -35.79 -5.64
C LYS A 31 -28.48 -34.38 -5.18
N GLU A 32 -27.25 -34.18 -4.70
CA GLU A 32 -26.81 -32.87 -4.18
C GLU A 32 -26.05 -31.97 -5.19
N LYS A 33 -25.56 -32.52 -6.30
CA LYS A 33 -24.70 -31.76 -7.24
C LYS A 33 -25.44 -30.69 -8.04
N GLU A 34 -26.71 -30.94 -8.36
CA GLU A 34 -27.52 -30.02 -9.17
C GLU A 34 -27.99 -28.82 -8.35
N GLU A 35 -28.31 -29.02 -7.07
CA GLU A 35 -28.75 -27.96 -6.16
C GLU A 35 -27.58 -27.03 -5.79
N GLN A 36 -26.37 -27.58 -5.58
CA GLN A 36 -25.16 -26.79 -5.37
C GLN A 36 -24.77 -25.96 -6.60
N LEU A 37 -24.95 -26.49 -7.81
CA LEU A 37 -24.66 -25.76 -9.05
C LEU A 37 -25.67 -24.62 -9.28
N ASN A 38 -26.95 -24.87 -9.02
CA ASN A 38 -27.99 -23.85 -9.13
C ASN A 38 -27.80 -22.73 -8.08
N LEU A 39 -27.39 -23.06 -6.85
CA LEU A 39 -27.09 -22.07 -5.82
C LEU A 39 -25.86 -21.22 -6.18
N LEU A 40 -24.82 -21.84 -6.75
CA LEU A 40 -23.63 -21.12 -7.24
C LEU A 40 -23.97 -20.19 -8.41
N GLN A 41 -24.78 -20.66 -9.36
CA GLN A 41 -25.19 -19.87 -10.53
C GLN A 41 -26.04 -18.67 -10.13
N ASN A 42 -26.98 -18.84 -9.19
CA ASN A 42 -27.79 -17.75 -8.64
C ASN A 42 -26.94 -16.74 -7.84
N THR A 43 -25.91 -17.21 -7.12
CA THR A 43 -24.99 -16.34 -6.38
C THR A 43 -24.13 -15.49 -7.33
N ILE A 44 -23.63 -16.07 -8.43
CA ILE A 44 -22.84 -15.34 -9.43
C ILE A 44 -23.69 -14.26 -10.11
N PHE A 45 -24.94 -14.58 -10.46
CA PHE A 45 -25.84 -13.62 -11.11
C PHE A 45 -26.20 -12.45 -10.18
N SER A 46 -26.51 -12.72 -8.91
CA SER A 46 -26.78 -11.69 -7.91
C SER A 46 -25.59 -10.74 -7.69
N ASN A 47 -24.38 -11.29 -7.58
CA ASN A 47 -23.16 -10.50 -7.40
C ASN A 47 -22.86 -9.59 -8.60
N LEU A 48 -23.07 -10.08 -9.83
CA LEU A 48 -22.89 -9.29 -11.05
C LEU A 48 -23.90 -8.14 -11.15
N LEU A 49 -25.15 -8.38 -10.76
CA LEU A 49 -26.20 -7.36 -10.73
C LEU A 49 -25.92 -6.27 -9.68
N MET A 50 -25.38 -6.63 -8.52
CA MET A 50 -24.97 -5.67 -7.49
C MET A 50 -23.76 -4.83 -7.93
N ALA A 51 -22.77 -5.43 -8.61
CA ALA A 51 -21.60 -4.70 -9.11
C ALA A 51 -21.95 -3.64 -10.19
N SER A 52 -23.01 -3.86 -10.96
CA SER A 52 -23.48 -2.90 -11.97
C SER A 52 -24.07 -1.62 -11.34
N GLN A 53 -24.70 -1.75 -10.17
CA GLN A 53 -25.38 -0.63 -9.49
C GLN A 53 -24.42 0.31 -8.75
N MET A 54 -23.15 -0.07 -8.58
CA MET A 54 -22.15 0.74 -7.86
C MET A 54 -21.44 1.77 -8.74
N LYS A 55 -21.63 1.75 -10.07
CA LYS A 55 -21.02 2.73 -10.99
C LYS A 55 -21.78 4.06 -11.10
N THR A 56 -22.97 4.19 -10.54
CA THR A 56 -23.80 5.41 -10.63
C THR A 56 -23.84 6.25 -9.35
N ALA A 57 -23.14 5.85 -8.28
CA ALA A 57 -23.13 6.57 -7.00
C ALA A 57 -21.78 7.24 -6.63
N GLN A 58 -20.82 7.34 -7.56
CA GLN A 58 -19.52 8.01 -7.33
C GLN A 58 -19.20 9.12 -8.36
N GLN A 59 -20.21 9.73 -8.99
CA GLN A 59 -20.01 10.84 -9.94
C GLN A 59 -20.26 12.25 -9.37
N SER A 60 -20.49 12.42 -8.07
CA SER A 60 -20.80 13.73 -7.46
C SER A 60 -19.68 14.40 -6.64
N LEU A 61 -18.44 13.88 -6.65
CA LEU A 61 -17.30 14.50 -5.91
C LEU A 61 -16.05 14.80 -6.76
N SER A 62 -16.15 14.72 -8.09
CA SER A 62 -15.04 15.09 -9.00
C SER A 62 -15.45 16.06 -10.12
N GLN A 63 -16.62 16.70 -10.01
CA GLN A 63 -17.06 17.76 -10.93
C GLN A 63 -16.83 19.14 -10.31
N SER A 64 -15.58 19.60 -10.34
CA SER A 64 -15.32 21.03 -10.50
C SER A 64 -14.08 21.26 -11.36
N ALA A 65 -14.29 22.01 -12.45
CA ALA A 65 -13.31 22.55 -13.40
C ALA A 65 -12.77 21.62 -14.52
N GLN A 66 -13.64 21.14 -15.43
CA GLN A 66 -13.24 20.99 -16.83
C GLN A 66 -13.51 22.31 -17.58
N VAL A 67 -12.59 23.27 -17.42
CA VAL A 67 -12.45 24.34 -18.41
C VAL A 67 -11.72 23.73 -19.59
N VAL A 68 -12.40 23.58 -20.72
CA VAL A 68 -11.80 23.20 -22.01
C VAL A 68 -10.85 24.33 -22.41
N GLN A 69 -9.61 24.26 -21.92
CA GLN A 69 -8.53 25.11 -22.41
C GLN A 69 -8.18 24.59 -23.79
N LYS A 70 -8.45 25.41 -24.82
CA LYS A 70 -7.86 25.25 -26.16
C LYS A 70 -6.39 24.88 -25.96
N SER A 71 -6.00 23.68 -26.39
CA SER A 71 -4.65 23.17 -26.17
C SER A 71 -3.67 24.19 -26.71
N LYS A 72 -2.95 24.88 -25.81
CA LYS A 72 -1.83 25.72 -26.19
C LYS A 72 -0.92 24.83 -27.02
N LYS A 73 -0.77 25.16 -28.32
CA LYS A 73 0.16 24.52 -29.24
C LYS A 73 1.45 24.28 -28.46
N ILE A 74 1.74 23.03 -28.12
CA ILE A 74 2.89 22.66 -27.31
C ILE A 74 4.08 23.08 -28.15
N SER A 75 4.69 24.23 -27.82
CA SER A 75 5.91 24.65 -28.46
C SER A 75 6.89 23.51 -28.25
N LYS A 76 7.52 23.02 -29.33
CA LYS A 76 8.56 21.99 -29.26
C LYS A 76 9.46 22.26 -28.05
N ARG A 77 9.42 21.37 -27.05
CA ARG A 77 10.28 21.49 -25.87
C ARG A 77 11.72 21.49 -26.37
N ASN A 78 12.48 22.53 -26.04
CA ASN A 78 13.89 22.59 -26.40
C ASN A 78 14.61 21.37 -25.79
N ASN A 79 15.24 20.58 -26.65
CA ASN A 79 16.03 19.43 -26.25
C ASN A 79 17.42 19.91 -25.83
N ASN A 80 17.63 20.01 -24.52
CA ASN A 80 18.89 20.49 -23.96
C ASN A 80 19.92 19.38 -23.73
N CYS A 81 19.53 18.11 -23.87
CA CYS A 81 20.43 16.97 -23.64
C CYS A 81 20.88 16.26 -24.91
N GLY A 82 20.45 16.68 -26.10
CA GLY A 82 20.81 16.04 -27.37
C GLY A 82 20.21 14.64 -27.56
N HIS A 83 19.22 14.27 -26.72
CA HIS A 83 18.56 12.96 -26.78
C HIS A 83 17.09 13.16 -27.16
N PRO A 84 16.75 13.29 -28.46
CA PRO A 84 15.37 13.50 -28.89
C PRO A 84 14.51 12.26 -28.72
N GLU A 85 15.13 11.07 -28.76
CA GLU A 85 14.48 9.77 -28.61
C GLU A 85 14.03 9.48 -27.17
N LYS A 86 14.69 10.09 -26.18
CA LYS A 86 14.39 9.83 -24.77
C LYS A 86 13.39 10.84 -24.24
N GLU A 87 12.45 10.37 -23.42
CA GLU A 87 11.52 11.26 -22.74
C GLU A 87 12.27 12.28 -21.85
N HIS A 88 11.91 13.56 -22.02
CA HIS A 88 12.46 14.64 -21.21
C HIS A 88 11.70 14.76 -19.89
N TYR A 89 12.44 14.65 -18.79
CA TYR A 89 11.93 14.73 -17.44
C TYR A 89 11.71 16.17 -16.99
N ALA A 90 12.79 16.97 -16.96
CA ALA A 90 12.75 18.36 -16.49
C ALA A 90 13.80 19.22 -17.20
N LYS A 91 13.53 20.52 -17.35
CA LYS A 91 14.41 21.51 -18.02
C LYS A 91 14.89 21.07 -19.42
N GLY A 92 14.06 20.34 -20.17
CA GLY A 92 14.42 19.85 -21.51
C GLY A 92 15.52 18.77 -21.50
N MET A 93 15.76 18.10 -20.36
CA MET A 93 16.73 17.03 -20.21
C MET A 93 16.03 15.70 -19.92
N CYS A 94 16.57 14.61 -20.45
CA CYS A 94 16.18 13.26 -20.02
C CYS A 94 16.57 13.04 -18.54
N ASN A 95 16.00 11.99 -17.93
CA ASN A 95 16.20 11.71 -16.50
C ASN A 95 17.69 11.66 -16.09
N ASN A 96 18.51 10.92 -16.83
CA ASN A 96 19.94 10.77 -16.55
C ASN A 96 20.69 12.10 -16.66
N CYS A 97 20.43 12.89 -17.71
CA CYS A 97 21.06 14.18 -17.90
C CYS A 97 20.62 15.19 -16.83
N TYR A 98 19.34 15.16 -16.44
CA TYR A 98 18.83 15.99 -15.37
C TYR A 98 19.52 15.69 -14.03
N HIS A 99 19.71 14.41 -13.69
CA HIS A 99 20.41 14.03 -12.47
C HIS A 99 21.90 14.39 -12.50
N LYS A 100 22.56 14.28 -13.65
CA LYS A 100 23.99 14.56 -13.79
C LYS A 100 24.30 16.07 -13.82
N TYR A 101 23.53 16.84 -14.58
CA TYR A 101 23.81 18.25 -14.89
C TYR A 101 22.73 19.21 -14.40
N GLY A 102 21.46 18.79 -14.36
CA GLY A 102 20.34 19.67 -14.03
C GLY A 102 20.23 20.05 -12.54
N ARG A 103 20.88 19.27 -11.66
CA ARG A 103 20.95 19.49 -10.21
C ARG A 103 22.15 20.37 -9.85
N THR A 104 21.86 21.60 -9.44
CA THR A 104 22.87 22.61 -9.07
C THR A 104 22.80 23.03 -7.60
N LYS A 105 21.76 22.62 -6.88
CA LYS A 105 21.58 22.99 -5.47
C LYS A 105 22.52 22.17 -4.59
N LYS A 106 23.07 22.82 -3.55
CA LYS A 106 23.87 22.16 -2.52
C LYS A 106 22.94 21.50 -1.46
N PRO A 107 23.26 20.28 -0.97
CA PRO A 107 22.59 19.72 0.19
C PRO A 107 22.86 20.55 1.45
N TRP A 108 21.89 20.59 2.37
CA TRP A 108 22.02 21.32 3.64
C TRP A 108 22.32 20.40 4.83
N ILE A 109 22.19 19.07 4.68
CA ILE A 109 22.48 18.10 5.75
C ILE A 109 23.90 17.55 5.63
N CYS A 110 24.49 17.57 4.43
CA CYS A 110 25.87 17.13 4.20
C CYS A 110 26.64 18.16 3.36
N GLY A 111 27.96 18.29 3.60
CA GLY A 111 28.82 19.27 2.93
C GLY A 111 29.15 19.01 1.45
N HIS A 112 28.59 17.96 0.85
CA HIS A 112 28.82 17.56 -0.55
C HIS A 112 28.20 18.54 -1.56
N ASP A 113 28.50 18.38 -2.84
CA ASP A 113 28.18 19.41 -3.84
C ASP A 113 26.74 19.36 -4.37
N LYS A 114 26.20 18.16 -4.60
CA LYS A 114 24.93 17.98 -5.33
C LYS A 114 23.82 17.42 -4.45
N LEU A 115 22.76 18.20 -4.28
CA LEU A 115 21.51 17.80 -3.63
C LEU A 115 20.81 16.72 -4.46
N TYR A 116 20.50 15.60 -3.81
CA TYR A 116 19.72 14.50 -4.36
C TYR A 116 18.26 14.58 -3.90
N ALA A 117 18.02 14.26 -2.62
CA ALA A 117 16.70 14.25 -1.98
C ALA A 117 16.86 14.43 -0.47
N GLN A 118 15.80 14.90 0.19
CA GLN A 118 15.76 15.08 1.65
C GLN A 118 16.94 15.88 2.23
N GLY A 119 17.46 16.87 1.50
CA GLY A 119 18.59 17.67 1.96
C GLY A 119 19.96 16.97 1.91
N LEU A 120 20.05 15.77 1.33
CA LEU A 120 21.26 14.94 1.26
C LEU A 120 21.76 14.81 -0.18
N CYS A 121 23.06 14.53 -0.34
CA CYS A 121 23.61 14.05 -1.61
C CYS A 121 23.21 12.59 -1.87
N GLN A 122 23.48 12.09 -3.08
CA GLN A 122 23.07 10.74 -3.48
C GLN A 122 23.67 9.65 -2.59
N ASN A 123 24.97 9.72 -2.30
CA ASN A 123 25.66 8.71 -1.50
C ASN A 123 25.16 8.71 -0.05
N CYS A 124 25.04 9.89 0.56
CA CYS A 124 24.51 10.01 1.93
C CYS A 124 23.05 9.56 2.01
N TYR A 125 22.24 9.86 0.98
CA TYR A 125 20.86 9.38 0.90
C TYR A 125 20.79 7.85 0.86
N ILE A 126 21.59 7.21 -0.01
CA ILE A 126 21.64 5.75 -0.13
C ILE A 126 22.13 5.11 1.17
N ASN A 127 23.16 5.67 1.80
CA ASN A 127 23.69 5.15 3.06
C ASN A 127 22.66 5.24 4.19
N LYS A 128 21.97 6.38 4.33
CA LYS A 128 20.90 6.56 5.31
C LYS A 128 19.74 5.60 5.05
N TYR A 129 19.35 5.41 3.80
CA TYR A 129 18.29 4.47 3.41
C TYR A 129 18.67 3.02 3.77
N ASN A 130 19.89 2.60 3.42
CA ASN A 130 20.40 1.26 3.72
C ASN A 130 20.56 1.03 5.22
N GLN A 131 20.97 2.05 5.98
CA GLN A 131 21.03 2.00 7.44
C GLN A 131 19.65 1.72 8.03
N LYS A 132 18.64 2.52 7.66
CA LYS A 132 17.27 2.33 8.12
C LYS A 132 16.74 0.92 7.80
N ARG A 133 17.05 0.41 6.60
CA ARG A 133 16.64 -0.95 6.19
C ARG A 133 17.31 -2.05 7.03
N ARG A 134 18.58 -1.89 7.44
CA ARG A 134 19.26 -2.84 8.34
C ARG A 134 18.64 -2.83 9.73
N GLU A 135 18.45 -1.63 10.31
CA GLU A 135 17.84 -1.47 11.64
C GLU A 135 16.42 -2.06 11.73
N GLN A 136 15.66 -1.97 10.63
CA GLN A 136 14.33 -2.58 10.52
C GLN A 136 14.39 -4.10 10.39
N GLY A 137 15.34 -4.64 9.61
CA GLY A 137 15.56 -6.08 9.51
C GLY A 137 16.01 -6.71 10.84
N ASP A 138 16.81 -5.98 11.62
CA ASP A 138 17.26 -6.41 12.95
C ASP A 138 16.14 -6.30 14.00
N ASN A 139 15.24 -5.31 13.89
CA ASN A 139 14.11 -5.13 14.81
C ASN A 139 13.04 -6.22 14.72
N ASP A 140 12.90 -6.88 13.56
CA ASP A 140 11.94 -7.97 13.39
C ASP A 140 12.40 -9.28 14.08
N LEU A 141 13.70 -9.44 14.38
CA LEU A 141 14.25 -10.58 15.13
C LEU A 141 14.10 -10.44 16.66
N LEU A 142 14.03 -9.22 17.20
CA LEU A 142 13.95 -8.95 18.64
C LEU A 142 12.53 -8.99 19.22
N LYS A 143 11.51 -9.27 18.41
CA LYS A 143 10.10 -9.36 18.85
C LYS A 143 9.64 -10.79 19.19
N GLN A 144 10.54 -11.78 19.25
CA GLN A 144 10.18 -13.19 19.50
C GLN A 144 10.58 -13.73 20.88
N GLU A 145 11.00 -12.89 21.82
CA GLU A 145 11.45 -13.33 23.14
C GLU A 145 10.55 -12.72 24.24
N ASP A 146 9.27 -13.09 24.25
CA ASP A 146 8.48 -12.99 25.48
C ASP A 146 8.64 -14.32 26.24
N PRO A 147 9.30 -14.37 27.41
CA PRO A 147 9.37 -15.57 28.22
C PRO A 147 7.99 -15.90 28.77
N ASN A 148 7.45 -17.04 28.34
CA ASN A 148 6.20 -17.64 28.81
C ASN A 148 6.21 -17.84 30.35
N PRO A 149 5.43 -17.09 31.14
CA PRO A 149 5.41 -17.22 32.59
C PRO A 149 4.40 -18.29 33.01
N GLN A 150 4.64 -19.56 32.71
CA GLN A 150 3.79 -20.67 33.17
C GLN A 150 4.61 -21.92 33.53
N GLN A 151 5.49 -21.78 34.54
CA GLN A 151 6.02 -22.91 35.31
C GLN A 151 6.19 -22.50 36.78
N LEU A 152 5.10 -22.18 37.47
CA LEU A 152 5.12 -22.04 38.93
C LEU A 152 3.76 -22.42 39.53
N GLU A 153 3.26 -23.63 39.26
CA GLU A 153 2.09 -24.14 39.99
C GLU A 153 2.01 -25.68 40.03
N GLN A 154 3.15 -26.34 40.21
CA GLN A 154 3.19 -27.76 40.58
C GLN A 154 4.23 -27.98 41.68
N GLN A 155 3.99 -27.33 42.82
CA GLN A 155 4.65 -27.65 44.09
C GLN A 155 3.90 -26.93 45.21
N GLN A 156 2.66 -27.36 45.47
CA GLN A 156 2.00 -27.25 46.76
C GLN A 156 0.63 -27.91 46.73
N SER A 157 0.57 -29.12 47.30
CA SER A 157 -0.54 -29.84 47.96
C SER A 157 -0.72 -31.26 47.44
#